data_AF-A0A969SLB7-F1
#
_entry.id   AF-A0A969SLB7-F1
#
_cell.length_a   1.000
_cell.length_b   1.000
_cell.length_c   1.000
_cell.angle_alpha   90.00
_cell.angle_beta   90.00
_cell.angle_gamma   90.00
#
_symmetry.space_group_name_H-M   'P 1'
#
loop_
_entity.id
_entity.type
_entity.pdbx_description
1 polymer ?
#
loop_
_entity_poly.entity_id
_entity_poly.type
_entity_poly.pdbx_seq_one_letter_code
_entity_poly.pdbx_strand_id
1 'polypeptide(L)'
;MLRRLVRAVIFDRLHLCPHCASSRLNVREECSACRSPQLSQETFIHHFRCAYQATERHFGNRDSLTCPKCRRRLRHFGVDYDRPGTARVCGACSHADADAAIGFVCIDCGAHSDAARVDIRDWYAYALSASGEHRLISGDLRRLRPTNATDAELFHALAEHWLRIQSRYGRPSVVLRLAFLRAASVQADQGQRVLLAARRQAVEIVRGEMRDTDLMIETPEGLLVVLPETEERAVDAPQRRLLKRLSSLMAIDLGIDIRPIDPREMSLAETSATS
;
A
#
# COMPACT_ATOMS: atom_id res chain seq x y z
N MET A 1 -13.23 -13.44 -9.69
CA MET A 1 -13.94 -13.66 -10.97
C MET A 1 -13.88 -12.48 -11.96
N LEU A 2 -14.18 -11.22 -11.56
CA LEU A 2 -14.21 -10.03 -12.45
C LEU A 2 -12.91 -9.76 -13.24
N ARG A 3 -11.74 -10.13 -12.70
CA ARG A 3 -10.42 -9.97 -13.36
C ARG A 3 -10.27 -10.66 -14.73
N ARG A 4 -11.12 -11.64 -15.07
CA ARG A 4 -11.08 -12.33 -16.38
C ARG A 4 -11.95 -11.67 -17.46
N LEU A 5 -12.90 -10.82 -17.07
CA LEU A 5 -13.90 -10.23 -17.96
C LEU A 5 -13.58 -8.78 -18.32
N VAL A 6 -12.95 -8.05 -17.40
CA VAL A 6 -12.47 -6.70 -17.62
C VAL A 6 -10.97 -6.66 -17.40
N ARG A 7 -10.27 -5.94 -18.28
CA ARG A 7 -8.88 -5.54 -18.08
C ARG A 7 -8.87 -4.14 -17.48
N ALA A 8 -8.15 -3.99 -16.38
CA ALA A 8 -7.83 -2.68 -15.82
C ALA A 8 -6.50 -2.22 -16.41
N VAL A 9 -6.48 -1.01 -16.96
CA VAL A 9 -5.26 -0.33 -17.39
C VAL A 9 -5.11 0.91 -16.53
N ILE A 10 -3.90 1.17 -16.02
CA ILE A 10 -3.64 2.41 -15.28
C ILE A 10 -3.94 3.56 -16.23
N PHE A 11 -4.90 4.39 -15.83
CA PHE A 11 -5.29 5.58 -16.55
C PHE A 11 -4.50 6.79 -16.04
N ASP A 12 -4.43 6.95 -14.72
CA ASP A 12 -3.72 8.06 -14.11
C ASP A 12 -3.28 7.72 -12.67
N ARG A 13 -2.40 8.55 -12.11
CA ARG A 13 -1.90 8.46 -10.75
C ARG A 13 -1.94 9.86 -10.12
N LEU A 14 -2.78 10.02 -9.10
CA LEU A 14 -3.02 11.31 -8.48
C LEU A 14 -2.52 11.34 -7.03
N HIS A 15 -1.93 12.46 -6.66
CA HIS A 15 -1.64 12.81 -5.28
C HIS A 15 -2.93 13.21 -4.55
N LEU A 16 -3.10 12.78 -3.30
CA LEU A 16 -4.30 13.02 -2.51
C LEU A 16 -3.98 13.76 -1.22
N CYS A 17 -4.83 14.74 -0.89
CA CYS A 17 -4.77 15.43 0.39
C CYS A 17 -4.95 14.44 1.55
N PRO A 18 -4.01 14.36 2.51
CA PRO A 18 -4.14 13.48 3.67
C PRO A 18 -5.35 13.80 4.57
N HIS A 19 -5.89 15.03 4.47
CA HIS A 19 -6.98 15.50 5.31
C HIS A 19 -8.37 15.25 4.71
N CYS A 20 -8.57 15.49 3.41
CA CYS A 20 -9.88 15.38 2.76
C CYS A 20 -9.92 14.44 1.55
N ALA A 21 -8.81 13.78 1.22
CA ALA A 21 -8.64 12.90 0.05
C ALA A 21 -8.90 13.55 -1.32
N SER A 22 -9.01 14.88 -1.41
CA SER A 22 -9.06 15.59 -2.69
C SER A 22 -7.73 15.49 -3.44
N SER A 23 -7.81 15.37 -4.77
CA SER A 23 -6.64 15.44 -5.65
C SER A 23 -6.27 16.86 -6.10
N ARG A 24 -7.05 17.88 -5.71
CA ARG A 24 -6.83 19.28 -6.07
C ARG A 24 -5.79 19.90 -5.15
N LEU A 25 -4.54 19.49 -5.32
CA LEU A 25 -3.40 19.99 -4.57
C LEU A 25 -2.60 20.99 -5.41
N ASN A 26 -2.36 22.17 -4.87
CA ASN A 26 -1.41 23.12 -5.43
C ASN A 26 0.00 22.79 -4.94
N VAL A 27 0.92 22.50 -5.86
CA VAL A 27 2.35 22.34 -5.58
C VAL A 27 2.97 23.71 -5.43
N ARG A 28 3.77 23.92 -4.39
CA ARG A 28 4.52 25.18 -4.22
C ARG A 28 5.93 24.93 -3.71
N GLU A 29 6.85 25.75 -4.20
CA GLU A 29 8.14 25.97 -3.55
C GLU A 29 7.92 26.80 -2.28
N GLU A 30 8.52 26.36 -1.18
CA GLU A 30 8.37 27.01 0.13
C GLU A 30 9.65 26.91 0.96
N CYS A 31 9.77 27.79 1.95
CA CYS A 31 10.89 27.78 2.89
C CYS A 31 10.83 26.54 3.78
N SER A 32 11.94 25.81 3.91
CA SER A 32 12.03 24.64 4.78
C SER A 32 11.74 24.96 6.26
N ALA A 33 12.11 26.17 6.70
CA ALA A 33 11.97 26.61 8.09
C ALA A 33 10.56 27.12 8.45
N CYS A 34 9.91 27.92 7.58
CA CYS A 34 8.64 28.57 7.91
C CYS A 34 7.48 28.28 6.94
N ARG A 35 7.71 27.49 5.89
CA ARG A 35 6.70 27.10 4.88
C ARG A 35 6.11 28.27 4.08
N SER A 36 6.71 29.46 4.18
CA SER A 36 6.35 30.61 3.37
C SER A 36 6.76 30.41 1.91
N PRO A 37 5.91 30.76 0.93
CA PRO A 37 6.27 30.73 -0.48
C PRO A 37 7.09 31.95 -0.93
N GLN A 38 7.40 32.88 -0.02
CA GLN A 38 8.19 34.09 -0.33
C GLN A 38 9.67 33.72 -0.44
N LEU A 39 10.07 33.18 -1.58
CA LEU A 39 11.46 32.79 -1.87
C LEU A 39 12.06 33.68 -2.96
N SER A 40 13.27 34.19 -2.72
CA SER A 40 14.12 34.83 -3.72
C SER A 40 15.35 33.97 -3.96
N GLN A 41 15.91 34.06 -5.17
CA GLN A 41 17.22 33.46 -5.46
C GLN A 41 18.30 34.53 -5.26
N GLU A 42 19.30 34.22 -4.44
CA GLU A 42 20.44 35.10 -4.19
C GLU A 42 21.75 34.38 -4.48
N THR A 43 22.70 35.07 -5.08
CA THR A 43 24.04 34.52 -5.36
C THR A 43 24.91 34.59 -4.11
N PHE A 44 25.65 33.53 -3.80
CA PHE A 44 26.70 33.60 -2.79
C PHE A 44 27.90 34.36 -3.33
N ILE A 45 28.53 35.14 -2.47
CA ILE A 45 29.83 35.74 -2.72
C ILE A 45 30.78 35.18 -1.67
N HIS A 46 31.91 34.65 -2.13
CA HIS A 46 33.00 34.25 -1.26
C HIS A 46 34.21 35.15 -1.50
N HIS A 47 34.61 35.88 -0.44
CA HIS A 47 35.74 36.81 -0.48
C HIS A 47 37.03 36.09 -0.06
N PHE A 48 37.92 35.86 -1.04
CA PHE A 48 39.10 35.02 -0.88
C PHE A 48 40.01 35.45 0.26
N ARG A 49 40.24 36.75 0.42
CA ARG A 49 41.23 37.27 1.37
C ARG A 49 40.86 37.06 2.85
N CYS A 50 39.59 36.93 3.18
CA CYS A 50 39.15 36.73 4.57
C CYS A 50 38.26 35.50 4.77
N ALA A 51 38.08 34.71 3.71
CA ALA A 51 37.22 33.52 3.65
C ALA A 51 35.77 33.78 4.13
N TYR A 52 35.26 35.00 3.98
CA TYR A 52 33.87 35.30 4.33
C TYR A 52 32.96 34.94 3.15
N GLN A 53 31.91 34.17 3.44
CA GLN A 53 30.91 33.74 2.47
C GLN A 53 29.52 34.12 2.97
N ALA A 54 28.76 34.83 2.14
CA ALA A 54 27.37 35.18 2.41
C ALA A 54 26.66 35.49 1.10
N THR A 55 25.33 35.66 1.13
CA THR A 55 24.60 36.08 -0.07
C THR A 55 24.94 37.53 -0.45
N GLU A 56 24.85 37.84 -1.74
CA GLU A 56 25.26 39.12 -2.34
C GLU A 56 24.66 40.35 -1.65
N ARG A 57 23.43 40.26 -1.11
CA ARG A 57 22.81 41.36 -0.33
C ARG A 57 23.66 41.84 0.85
N HIS A 58 24.48 40.97 1.44
CA HIS A 58 25.34 41.32 2.57
C HIS A 58 26.60 42.08 2.15
N PHE A 59 26.93 42.09 0.86
CA PHE A 59 28.09 42.78 0.31
C PHE A 59 27.72 44.18 -0.21
N GLY A 60 26.46 44.60 -0.12
CA GLY A 60 25.98 45.92 -0.53
C GLY A 60 25.34 45.92 -1.92
N ASN A 61 25.38 47.08 -2.58
CA ASN A 61 24.64 47.33 -3.82
C ASN A 61 25.42 46.80 -5.04
N ARG A 62 24.71 46.52 -6.14
CA ARG A 62 25.27 45.93 -7.38
C ARG A 62 26.49 46.69 -7.95
N ASP A 63 26.57 48.00 -7.72
CA ASP A 63 27.65 48.85 -8.24
C ASP A 63 28.94 48.81 -7.41
N SER A 64 28.87 48.36 -6.15
CA SER A 64 30.05 48.24 -5.29
C SER A 64 29.91 47.16 -4.23
N LEU A 65 30.64 46.06 -4.41
CA LEU A 65 30.71 44.99 -3.43
C LEU A 65 31.75 45.31 -2.35
N THR A 66 31.33 45.30 -1.08
CA THR A 66 32.20 45.51 0.09
C THR A 66 32.00 44.39 1.09
N CYS A 67 33.08 43.72 1.49
CA CYS A 67 33.00 42.62 2.45
C CYS A 67 32.53 43.14 3.82
N PRO A 68 31.43 42.64 4.40
CA PRO A 68 30.95 43.11 5.70
C PRO A 68 31.91 42.71 6.84
N LYS A 69 32.71 41.64 6.67
CA LYS A 69 33.68 41.17 7.68
C LYS A 69 34.91 42.06 7.78
N CYS A 70 35.51 42.47 6.66
CA CYS A 70 36.79 43.22 6.67
C CYS A 70 36.71 44.61 6.04
N ARG A 71 35.52 45.05 5.62
CA ARG A 71 35.21 46.35 5.02
C ARG A 71 36.03 46.69 3.76
N ARG A 72 36.64 45.69 3.12
CA ARG A 72 37.37 45.88 1.86
C ARG A 72 36.43 45.78 0.68
N ARG A 73 36.69 46.60 -0.33
CA ARG A 73 35.96 46.60 -1.60
C ARG A 73 36.46 45.47 -2.49
N LEU A 74 35.55 44.67 -3.02
CA LEU A 74 35.80 43.59 -3.98
C LEU A 74 35.72 44.20 -5.39
N ARG A 75 36.77 44.08 -6.20
CA ARG A 75 36.83 44.71 -7.54
C ARG A 75 36.98 43.70 -8.66
N HIS A 76 37.83 42.69 -8.46
CA HIS A 76 38.22 41.76 -9.51
C HIS A 76 37.61 40.38 -9.25
N PHE A 77 36.64 39.97 -10.07
CA PHE A 77 36.09 38.61 -10.03
C PHE A 77 37.20 37.59 -10.38
N GLY A 78 37.25 36.47 -9.67
CA GLY A 78 38.27 35.44 -9.80
C GLY A 78 39.62 35.75 -9.11
N VAL A 79 39.77 36.96 -8.53
CA VAL A 79 40.99 37.35 -7.78
C VAL A 79 40.66 37.85 -6.38
N ASP A 80 39.66 38.73 -6.25
CA ASP A 80 39.19 39.20 -4.95
C ASP A 80 38.08 38.27 -4.41
N TYR A 81 37.23 37.76 -5.30
CA TYR A 81 36.06 36.95 -4.94
C TYR A 81 35.58 36.04 -6.08
N ASP A 82 34.77 35.06 -5.73
CA ASP A 82 33.97 34.26 -6.67
C ASP A 82 32.48 34.21 -6.27
N ARG A 83 31.72 33.48 -7.07
CA ARG A 83 30.28 33.21 -6.88
C ARG A 83 30.05 31.70 -6.93
N PRO A 84 30.23 30.97 -5.82
CA PRO A 84 30.28 29.51 -5.81
C PRO A 84 28.91 28.85 -6.05
N GLY A 85 27.81 29.61 -5.96
CA GLY A 85 26.47 29.10 -6.20
C GLY A 85 25.40 30.09 -5.81
N THR A 86 24.16 29.62 -5.75
CA THR A 86 22.99 30.39 -5.35
C THR A 86 22.30 29.73 -4.16
N ALA A 87 21.60 30.53 -3.36
CA ALA A 87 20.68 30.08 -2.33
C ALA A 87 19.26 30.56 -2.62
N ARG A 88 18.29 29.80 -2.12
CA ARG A 88 16.91 30.23 -1.93
C ARG A 88 16.79 30.90 -0.58
N VAL A 89 16.50 32.19 -0.58
CA VAL A 89 16.38 33.01 0.63
C VAL A 89 14.92 33.33 0.86
N CYS A 90 14.44 33.04 2.07
CA CYS A 90 13.07 33.34 2.45
C CYS A 90 12.91 34.81 2.85
N GLY A 91 12.00 35.52 2.18
CA GLY A 91 11.65 36.91 2.52
C GLY A 91 10.92 37.04 3.86
N ALA A 92 10.27 35.98 4.35
CA ALA A 92 9.51 36.02 5.59
C ALA A 92 10.35 35.76 6.85
N CYS A 93 11.35 34.87 6.79
CA CYS A 93 12.17 34.50 7.95
C CYS A 93 13.68 34.63 7.73
N SER A 94 14.12 35.08 6.56
CA SER A 94 15.54 35.20 6.17
C SER A 94 16.35 33.90 6.15
N HIS A 95 15.71 32.75 6.33
CA HIS A 95 16.34 31.44 6.18
C HIS A 95 16.85 31.24 4.75
N ALA A 96 18.01 30.61 4.61
CA ALA A 96 18.66 30.38 3.33
C ALA A 96 18.96 28.89 3.16
N ASP A 97 18.34 28.29 2.15
CA ASP A 97 18.59 26.91 1.74
C ASP A 97 19.29 26.89 0.38
N ALA A 98 19.95 25.78 0.04
CA ALA A 98 20.46 25.58 -1.32
C ALA A 98 19.29 25.51 -2.33
N ASP A 99 18.26 24.74 -1.98
CA ASP A 99 17.06 24.51 -2.78
C ASP A 99 15.79 24.80 -1.98
N ALA A 100 14.69 25.10 -2.68
CA ALA A 100 13.40 25.29 -2.05
C ALA A 100 12.82 23.94 -1.60
N ALA A 101 12.15 23.91 -0.45
CA ALA A 101 11.34 22.75 -0.07
C ALA A 101 10.08 22.70 -0.95
N ILE A 102 9.57 21.50 -1.20
CA ILE A 102 8.31 21.30 -1.91
C ILE A 102 7.20 20.95 -0.91
N GLY A 103 6.16 21.77 -0.92
CA GLY A 103 4.95 21.54 -0.15
C GLY A 103 3.70 21.51 -1.03
N PHE A 104 2.64 20.95 -0.48
CA PHE A 104 1.33 20.91 -1.12
C PHE A 104 0.32 21.68 -0.27
N VAL A 105 -0.56 22.43 -0.93
CA VAL A 105 -1.74 23.05 -0.29
C VAL A 105 -2.98 22.57 -0.99
N CYS A 106 -3.91 21.98 -0.23
CA CYS A 106 -5.19 21.56 -0.79
C CYS A 106 -6.06 22.76 -1.14
N ILE A 107 -6.53 22.80 -2.39
CA ILE A 107 -7.44 23.84 -2.87
C ILE A 107 -8.81 23.74 -2.18
N ASP A 108 -9.24 22.52 -1.86
CA ASP A 108 -10.60 22.30 -1.33
C ASP A 108 -10.69 22.52 0.18
N CYS A 109 -9.67 22.15 0.97
CA CYS A 109 -9.69 22.30 2.43
C CYS A 109 -8.64 23.26 3.00
N GLY A 110 -7.73 23.79 2.17
CA GLY A 110 -6.67 24.71 2.60
C GLY A 110 -5.53 24.07 3.39
N ALA A 111 -5.61 22.78 3.73
CA ALA A 111 -4.58 22.11 4.51
C ALA A 111 -3.25 22.05 3.76
N HIS A 112 -2.16 22.29 4.47
CA HIS A 112 -0.79 22.11 4.00
C HIS A 112 -0.29 20.71 4.30
N SER A 113 0.54 20.15 3.42
CA SER A 113 1.22 18.89 3.64
C SER A 113 2.61 18.88 3.00
N ASP A 114 3.58 18.31 3.69
CA ASP A 114 4.90 18.01 3.13
C ASP A 114 4.79 17.00 1.99
N ALA A 115 5.64 17.12 0.96
CA ALA A 115 5.64 16.20 -0.18
C ALA A 115 5.74 14.72 0.21
N ALA A 116 6.52 14.39 1.25
CA ALA A 116 6.68 13.02 1.75
C ALA A 116 5.44 12.42 2.41
N ARG A 117 4.44 13.25 2.78
CA ARG A 117 3.22 12.82 3.49
C ARG A 117 2.00 12.71 2.59
N VAL A 118 2.12 13.09 1.32
CA VAL A 118 1.00 13.10 0.38
C VAL A 118 0.82 11.69 -0.21
N ASP A 119 -0.36 11.11 0.02
CA ASP A 119 -0.71 9.79 -0.50
C ASP A 119 -0.86 9.81 -2.02
N ILE A 120 -0.64 8.66 -2.65
CA ILE A 120 -0.81 8.47 -4.09
C ILE A 120 -1.88 7.41 -4.33
N ARG A 121 -2.75 7.65 -5.31
CA ARG A 121 -3.77 6.70 -5.75
C ARG A 121 -3.77 6.53 -7.27
N ASP A 122 -3.76 5.27 -7.69
CA ASP A 122 -3.92 4.88 -9.09
C ASP A 122 -5.40 4.86 -9.47
N TRP A 123 -5.71 5.47 -10.60
CA TRP A 123 -7.00 5.45 -11.26
C TRP A 123 -6.91 4.57 -12.49
N TYR A 124 -7.93 3.76 -12.72
CA TYR A 124 -7.91 2.74 -13.77
C TYR A 124 -9.03 3.00 -14.78
N ALA A 125 -8.70 2.84 -16.06
CA ALA A 125 -9.66 2.65 -17.12
C ALA A 125 -9.95 1.16 -17.27
N TYR A 126 -11.21 0.82 -17.48
CA TYR A 126 -11.64 -0.55 -17.66
C TYR A 126 -12.10 -0.76 -19.11
N ALA A 127 -11.63 -1.84 -19.70
CA ALA A 127 -12.13 -2.33 -20.99
C ALA A 127 -12.52 -3.79 -20.84
N LEU A 128 -13.46 -4.26 -21.67
CA LEU A 128 -13.75 -5.68 -21.75
C LEU A 128 -12.50 -6.44 -22.24
N SER A 129 -12.30 -7.63 -21.69
CA SER A 129 -11.35 -8.60 -22.26
C SER A 129 -12.03 -9.33 -23.42
N ALA A 130 -11.27 -10.06 -24.24
CA ALA A 130 -11.86 -10.92 -25.28
C ALA A 130 -12.88 -11.93 -24.72
N SER A 131 -12.65 -12.44 -23.50
CA SER A 131 -13.62 -13.28 -22.80
C SER A 131 -14.86 -12.49 -22.36
N GLY A 132 -14.68 -11.26 -21.89
CA GLY A 132 -15.78 -10.35 -21.60
C GLY A 132 -16.64 -10.02 -22.81
N GLU A 133 -16.01 -9.68 -23.93
CA GLU A 133 -16.67 -9.39 -25.22
C GLU A 133 -17.43 -10.61 -25.73
N HIS A 134 -16.79 -11.78 -25.79
CA HIS A 134 -17.43 -13.01 -26.27
C HIS A 134 -18.68 -13.36 -25.46
N ARG A 135 -18.63 -13.21 -24.13
CA ARG A 135 -19.79 -13.49 -23.25
C ARG A 135 -20.88 -12.44 -23.33
N LEU A 136 -20.50 -11.18 -23.56
CA LEU A 136 -21.47 -10.11 -23.82
C LEU A 136 -22.24 -10.40 -25.11
N ILE A 137 -21.53 -10.74 -26.18
CA ILE A 137 -22.10 -11.01 -27.51
C ILE A 137 -22.93 -12.30 -27.52
N SER A 138 -22.48 -13.37 -26.86
CA SER A 138 -23.19 -14.66 -26.86
C SER A 138 -24.43 -14.69 -25.97
N GLY A 139 -24.68 -13.63 -25.18
CA GLY A 139 -25.81 -13.58 -24.24
C GLY A 139 -25.66 -14.55 -23.05
N ASP A 140 -24.48 -15.12 -22.85
CA ASP A 140 -24.14 -15.97 -21.69
C ASP A 140 -23.85 -15.12 -20.43
N LEU A 141 -24.77 -14.20 -20.13
CA LEU A 141 -24.73 -13.35 -18.94
C LEU A 141 -25.27 -14.09 -17.70
N ARG A 142 -25.79 -15.31 -17.86
CA ARG A 142 -26.44 -16.09 -16.78
C ARG A 142 -25.46 -16.48 -15.66
N ARG A 143 -24.16 -16.54 -15.97
CA ARG A 143 -23.06 -16.70 -14.99
C ARG A 143 -22.33 -15.38 -14.67
N LEU A 144 -22.88 -14.23 -15.05
CA LEU A 144 -22.41 -12.89 -14.63
C LEU A 144 -23.21 -12.34 -13.46
N ARG A 145 -24.35 -12.95 -13.11
CA ARG A 145 -24.72 -12.91 -11.70
C ARG A 145 -23.48 -13.39 -10.95
N PRO A 146 -23.03 -12.71 -9.88
CA PRO A 146 -22.40 -13.49 -8.84
C PRO A 146 -23.43 -14.59 -8.60
N THR A 147 -23.15 -15.81 -9.07
CA THR A 147 -23.60 -16.93 -8.28
C THR A 147 -22.98 -16.57 -6.95
N ASN A 148 -23.83 -16.33 -5.96
CA ASN A 148 -23.40 -15.93 -4.62
C ASN A 148 -22.51 -16.99 -4.00
N ALA A 149 -22.12 -18.01 -4.75
CA ALA A 149 -20.80 -18.61 -4.79
C ALA A 149 -19.70 -17.56 -4.83
N THR A 150 -19.56 -16.90 -3.68
CA THR A 150 -18.28 -16.74 -3.01
C THR A 150 -17.45 -17.98 -3.29
N ASP A 151 -16.13 -17.82 -3.32
CA ASP A 151 -15.26 -18.98 -3.45
C ASP A 151 -15.73 -20.09 -2.44
N ALA A 152 -16.35 -19.71 -1.30
CA ALA A 152 -16.85 -20.61 -0.26
C ALA A 152 -17.94 -21.57 -0.76
N GLU A 153 -18.93 -21.13 -1.57
CA GLU A 153 -19.89 -22.09 -2.13
C GLU A 153 -19.25 -23.03 -3.16
N LEU A 154 -18.26 -22.55 -3.95
CA LEU A 154 -17.50 -23.45 -4.84
C LEU A 154 -16.71 -24.47 -4.01
N PHE A 155 -16.11 -24.05 -2.90
CA PHE A 155 -15.45 -24.94 -1.96
C PHE A 155 -16.44 -25.93 -1.35
N HIS A 156 -17.63 -25.50 -0.89
CA HIS A 156 -18.66 -26.39 -0.37
C HIS A 156 -19.03 -27.44 -1.41
N ALA A 157 -19.29 -27.03 -2.66
CA ALA A 157 -19.63 -27.96 -3.73
C ALA A 157 -18.50 -28.98 -4.00
N LEU A 158 -17.24 -28.55 -3.98
CA LEU A 158 -16.08 -29.41 -4.14
C LEU A 158 -15.86 -30.33 -2.93
N ALA A 159 -16.01 -29.81 -1.70
CA ALA A 159 -15.87 -30.56 -0.47
C ALA A 159 -16.98 -31.63 -0.33
N GLU A 160 -18.23 -31.28 -0.62
CA GLU A 160 -19.33 -32.24 -0.71
C GLU A 160 -19.12 -33.27 -1.80
N HIS A 161 -18.56 -32.87 -2.94
CA HIS A 161 -18.19 -33.82 -3.99
C HIS A 161 -17.12 -34.81 -3.50
N TRP A 162 -16.08 -34.33 -2.83
CA TRP A 162 -15.04 -35.17 -2.22
C TRP A 162 -15.57 -36.08 -1.11
N LEU A 163 -16.47 -35.59 -0.26
CA LEU A 163 -17.14 -36.43 0.75
C LEU A 163 -17.99 -37.54 0.12
N ARG A 164 -18.65 -37.27 -1.01
CA ARG A 164 -19.38 -38.30 -1.75
C ARG A 164 -18.44 -39.34 -2.36
N ILE A 165 -17.28 -38.92 -2.86
CA ILE A 165 -16.22 -39.83 -3.31
C ILE A 165 -15.72 -40.69 -2.14
N GLN A 166 -15.45 -40.08 -0.98
CA GLN A 166 -15.07 -40.79 0.24
C GLN A 166 -16.10 -41.84 0.64
N SER A 167 -17.38 -41.45 0.74
CA SER A 167 -18.45 -42.36 1.13
C SER A 167 -18.64 -43.52 0.16
N ARG A 168 -18.36 -43.31 -1.13
CA ARG A 168 -18.56 -44.34 -2.17
C ARG A 168 -17.35 -45.26 -2.35
N TYR A 169 -16.14 -44.72 -2.23
CA TYR A 169 -14.90 -45.42 -2.58
C TYR A 169 -13.95 -45.64 -1.39
N GLY A 170 -14.32 -45.22 -0.18
CA GLY A 170 -13.51 -45.39 1.04
C GLY A 170 -12.23 -44.56 1.06
N ARG A 171 -12.15 -43.48 0.26
CA ARG A 171 -10.97 -42.61 0.14
C ARG A 171 -11.00 -41.56 1.25
N PRO A 172 -10.01 -41.48 2.17
CA PRO A 172 -10.05 -40.53 3.27
C PRO A 172 -9.96 -39.08 2.78
N SER A 173 -10.61 -38.15 3.48
CA SER A 173 -10.38 -36.72 3.28
C SER A 173 -10.59 -35.96 4.58
N VAL A 174 -9.89 -34.85 4.74
CA VAL A 174 -10.05 -33.95 5.90
C VAL A 174 -10.24 -32.54 5.39
N VAL A 175 -11.15 -31.81 6.04
CA VAL A 175 -11.26 -30.37 5.86
C VAL A 175 -10.74 -29.65 7.10
N LEU A 176 -9.81 -28.74 6.89
CA LEU A 176 -9.26 -27.86 7.92
C LEU A 176 -9.85 -26.47 7.81
N ARG A 177 -10.22 -25.91 8.95
CA ARG A 177 -10.52 -24.48 9.12
C ARG A 177 -9.33 -23.82 9.78
N LEU A 178 -8.82 -22.76 9.15
CA LEU A 178 -7.86 -21.85 9.74
C LEU A 178 -8.58 -20.54 10.04
N ALA A 179 -8.77 -20.19 11.31
CA ALA A 179 -9.46 -18.95 11.72
C ALA A 179 -8.46 -17.87 12.14
N PHE A 180 -8.72 -16.63 11.76
CA PHE A 180 -7.93 -15.45 12.15
C PHE A 180 -8.59 -14.72 13.32
N LEU A 181 -8.41 -15.25 14.53
CA LEU A 181 -9.16 -14.82 15.73
C LEU A 181 -8.91 -13.35 16.11
N ARG A 182 -7.75 -12.78 15.74
CA ARG A 182 -7.37 -11.38 16.03
C ARG A 182 -7.57 -10.43 14.85
N ALA A 183 -8.18 -10.86 13.75
CA ALA A 183 -8.34 -10.02 12.55
C ALA A 183 -9.06 -8.68 12.85
N ALA A 184 -10.15 -8.72 13.62
CA ALA A 184 -10.91 -7.53 13.99
C ALA A 184 -10.08 -6.57 14.87
N SER A 185 -9.37 -7.09 15.88
CA SER A 185 -8.47 -6.27 16.72
C SER A 185 -7.32 -5.66 15.91
N VAL A 186 -6.70 -6.42 15.00
CA VAL A 186 -5.62 -5.90 14.14
C VAL A 186 -6.12 -4.78 13.23
N GLN A 187 -7.34 -4.91 12.68
CA GLN A 187 -7.95 -3.84 11.89
C GLN A 187 -8.20 -2.58 12.73
N ALA A 188 -8.72 -2.73 13.94
CA ALA A 188 -9.02 -1.62 14.84
C ALA A 188 -7.75 -0.90 15.30
N ASP A 189 -6.71 -1.65 15.67
CA ASP A 189 -5.49 -1.12 16.29
C ASP A 189 -4.47 -0.61 15.27
N GLN A 190 -4.36 -1.27 14.11
CA GLN A 190 -3.27 -1.04 13.14
C GLN A 190 -3.78 -0.67 11.73
N GLY A 191 -5.10 -0.67 11.53
CA GLY A 191 -5.74 -0.27 10.29
C GLY A 191 -5.82 -1.36 9.23
N GLN A 192 -6.69 -1.12 8.24
CA GLN A 192 -7.07 -2.11 7.23
C GLN A 192 -5.91 -2.53 6.30
N ARG A 193 -4.97 -1.62 6.00
CA ARG A 193 -3.82 -1.93 5.13
C ARG A 193 -2.91 -2.99 5.77
N VAL A 194 -2.67 -2.90 7.08
CA VAL A 194 -1.86 -3.85 7.82
C VAL A 194 -2.54 -5.22 7.87
N LEU A 195 -3.85 -5.26 8.17
CA LEU A 195 -4.61 -6.51 8.13
C LEU A 195 -4.52 -7.20 6.76
N LEU A 196 -4.72 -6.46 5.66
CA LEU A 196 -4.65 -7.02 4.32
C LEU A 196 -3.25 -7.56 3.95
N ALA A 197 -2.19 -6.92 4.45
CA ALA A 197 -0.83 -7.41 4.28
C ALA A 197 -0.60 -8.72 5.08
N ALA A 198 -1.01 -8.74 6.36
CA ALA A 198 -0.89 -9.91 7.23
C ALA A 198 -1.67 -11.13 6.68
N ARG A 199 -2.90 -10.92 6.20
CA ARG A 199 -3.72 -11.98 5.57
C ARG A 199 -3.03 -12.55 4.33
N ARG A 200 -2.50 -11.69 3.46
CA ARG A 200 -1.79 -12.12 2.24
C ARG A 200 -0.57 -12.96 2.58
N GLN A 201 0.20 -12.55 3.59
CA GLN A 201 1.35 -13.31 4.05
C GLN A 201 0.94 -14.69 4.57
N ALA A 202 -0.13 -14.79 5.37
CA ALA A 202 -0.66 -16.07 5.85
C ALA A 202 -1.08 -16.98 4.68
N VAL A 203 -1.77 -16.44 3.67
CA VAL A 203 -2.17 -17.18 2.46
C VAL A 203 -0.96 -17.73 1.71
N GLU A 204 0.09 -16.93 1.54
CA GLU A 204 1.33 -17.36 0.87
C GLU A 204 2.03 -18.49 1.64
N ILE A 205 2.12 -18.37 2.97
CA ILE A 205 2.71 -19.39 3.84
C ILE A 205 1.92 -20.70 3.73
N VAL A 206 0.58 -20.64 3.84
CA VAL A 206 -0.26 -21.84 3.79
C VAL A 206 -0.16 -22.48 2.42
N ARG A 207 -0.25 -21.70 1.33
CA ARG A 207 -0.13 -22.20 -0.04
C ARG A 207 1.20 -22.91 -0.28
N GLY A 208 2.29 -22.41 0.31
CA GLY A 208 3.62 -23.05 0.22
C GLY A 208 3.72 -24.41 0.91
N GLU A 209 2.77 -24.75 1.80
CA GLU A 209 2.70 -26.04 2.48
C GLU A 209 1.75 -27.04 1.82
N MET A 210 0.95 -26.58 0.86
CA MET A 210 -0.06 -27.39 0.18
C MET A 210 0.54 -28.23 -0.95
N ARG A 211 -0.04 -29.40 -1.17
CA ARG A 211 0.21 -30.25 -2.35
C ARG A 211 -0.64 -29.77 -3.51
N ASP A 212 -0.28 -30.18 -4.73
CA ASP A 212 -1.04 -29.84 -5.94
C ASP A 212 -2.49 -30.35 -5.92
N THR A 213 -2.77 -31.39 -5.12
CA THR A 213 -4.10 -31.98 -4.96
C THR A 213 -4.92 -31.33 -3.85
N ASP A 214 -4.29 -30.55 -2.97
CA ASP A 214 -4.97 -29.90 -1.87
C ASP A 214 -5.76 -28.69 -2.40
N LEU A 215 -6.95 -28.47 -1.84
CA LEU A 215 -7.81 -27.34 -2.23
C LEU A 215 -7.80 -26.31 -1.12
N MET A 216 -7.45 -25.07 -1.42
CA MET A 216 -7.45 -23.96 -0.45
C MET A 216 -8.28 -22.79 -0.96
N ILE A 217 -8.99 -22.18 -0.02
CA ILE A 217 -9.79 -20.98 -0.24
C ILE A 217 -9.64 -19.97 0.91
N GLU A 218 -9.74 -18.70 0.57
CA GLU A 218 -9.91 -17.59 1.51
C GLU A 218 -11.40 -17.33 1.84
N THR A 219 -11.72 -17.20 3.13
CA THR A 219 -13.02 -16.75 3.64
C THR A 219 -12.84 -15.45 4.44
N PRO A 220 -13.92 -14.72 4.78
CA PRO A 220 -13.80 -13.52 5.63
C PRO A 220 -13.11 -13.82 6.99
N GLU A 221 -13.36 -14.98 7.59
CA GLU A 221 -12.85 -15.39 8.90
C GLU A 221 -11.44 -16.02 8.84
N GLY A 222 -10.99 -16.46 7.67
CA GLY A 222 -9.69 -17.10 7.52
C GLY A 222 -9.57 -17.92 6.25
N LEU A 223 -9.20 -19.20 6.36
CA LEU A 223 -9.02 -20.12 5.24
C LEU A 223 -9.74 -21.44 5.48
N LEU A 224 -10.16 -22.08 4.40
CA LEU A 224 -10.59 -23.49 4.40
C LEU A 224 -9.66 -24.29 3.48
N VAL A 225 -9.29 -25.49 3.92
CA VAL A 225 -8.38 -26.37 3.20
C VAL A 225 -8.96 -27.78 3.16
N VAL A 226 -9.09 -28.37 1.97
CA VAL A 226 -9.33 -29.82 1.82
C VAL A 226 -8.00 -30.50 1.60
N LEU A 227 -7.75 -31.55 2.37
CA LEU A 227 -6.64 -32.48 2.22
C LEU A 227 -7.20 -33.83 1.75
N PRO A 228 -7.27 -34.08 0.43
CA PRO A 228 -7.64 -35.39 -0.08
C PRO A 228 -6.64 -36.44 0.37
N GLU A 229 -7.09 -37.69 0.50
CA GLU A 229 -6.25 -38.84 0.85
C GLU A 229 -5.53 -38.71 2.18
N THR A 230 -6.15 -37.96 3.09
CA THR A 230 -5.64 -37.72 4.43
C THR A 230 -6.61 -38.32 5.42
N GLU A 231 -6.12 -39.25 6.22
CA GLU A 231 -6.88 -39.82 7.33
C GLU A 231 -6.92 -38.83 8.49
N GLU A 232 -8.03 -38.80 9.24
CA GLU A 232 -8.22 -37.87 10.36
C GLU A 232 -7.12 -37.98 11.42
N ARG A 233 -6.68 -39.21 11.74
CA ARG A 233 -5.55 -39.46 12.66
C ARG A 233 -4.20 -38.90 12.19
N ALA A 234 -4.06 -38.58 10.90
CA ALA A 234 -2.82 -38.08 10.31
C ALA A 234 -2.78 -36.54 10.22
N VAL A 235 -3.83 -35.85 10.69
CA VAL A 235 -4.01 -34.39 10.55
C VAL A 235 -3.13 -33.59 11.50
N ASP A 236 -2.83 -34.15 12.68
CA ASP A 236 -2.07 -33.47 13.72
C ASP A 236 -0.71 -32.98 13.23
N ALA A 237 -0.02 -33.78 12.41
CA ALA A 237 1.30 -33.44 11.89
C ALA A 237 1.27 -32.26 10.90
N PRO A 238 0.44 -32.26 9.83
CA PRO A 238 0.19 -31.11 8.98
C PRO A 238 -0.24 -29.86 9.77
N GLN A 239 -1.20 -30.01 10.70
CA GLN A 239 -1.71 -28.91 11.52
C GLN A 239 -0.60 -28.26 12.35
N ARG A 240 0.18 -29.06 13.09
CA ARG A 240 1.29 -28.56 13.92
C ARG A 240 2.39 -27.91 13.07
N ARG A 241 2.72 -28.49 11.92
CA ARG A 241 3.72 -27.93 10.99
C ARG A 241 3.28 -26.57 10.48
N LEU A 242 2.01 -26.46 10.09
CA LEU A 242 1.43 -25.23 9.56
C LEU A 242 1.35 -24.12 10.62
N LEU A 243 0.85 -24.45 11.81
CA LEU A 243 0.87 -23.54 12.97
C LEU A 243 2.29 -23.05 13.28
N LYS A 244 3.27 -23.96 13.33
CA LYS A 244 4.66 -23.60 13.59
C LYS A 244 5.20 -22.64 12.52
N ARG A 245 5.00 -22.93 11.24
CA ARG A 245 5.46 -22.04 10.16
C ARG A 245 4.81 -20.67 10.22
N LEU A 246 3.49 -20.62 10.37
CA LEU A 246 2.74 -19.36 10.50
C LEU A 246 3.24 -18.55 11.69
N SER A 247 3.36 -19.15 12.87
CA SER A 247 3.86 -18.45 14.06
C SER A 247 5.29 -17.92 13.90
N SER A 248 6.13 -18.59 13.11
CA SER A 248 7.54 -18.20 12.91
C SER A 248 7.76 -17.13 11.84
N LEU A 249 6.88 -17.05 10.83
CA LEU A 249 7.09 -16.22 9.64
C LEU A 249 6.20 -14.98 9.61
N MET A 250 5.08 -14.99 10.34
CA MET A 250 4.15 -13.87 10.31
C MET A 250 4.70 -12.67 11.09
N ALA A 251 4.70 -11.51 10.43
CA ALA A 251 5.09 -10.25 11.09
C ALA A 251 4.01 -9.75 12.07
N ILE A 252 2.74 -10.07 11.80
CA ILE A 252 1.59 -9.69 12.61
C ILE A 252 0.87 -10.96 13.05
N ASP A 253 0.66 -11.10 14.36
CA ASP A 253 -0.09 -12.23 14.91
C ASP A 253 -1.60 -12.07 14.67
N LEU A 254 -2.16 -12.92 13.81
CA LEU A 254 -3.59 -12.99 13.54
C LEU A 254 -4.34 -13.90 14.54
N GLY A 255 -3.66 -14.49 15.53
CA GLY A 255 -4.25 -15.45 16.47
C GLY A 255 -4.80 -16.66 15.72
N ILE A 256 -3.94 -17.33 14.94
CA ILE A 256 -4.38 -18.40 14.06
C ILE A 256 -4.76 -19.64 14.86
N ASP A 257 -6.01 -20.08 14.71
CA ASP A 257 -6.49 -21.38 15.15
C ASP A 257 -6.68 -22.30 13.95
N ILE A 258 -6.25 -23.55 14.06
CA ILE A 258 -6.40 -24.55 13.00
C ILE A 258 -7.09 -25.77 13.58
N ARG A 259 -8.19 -26.20 12.97
CA ARG A 259 -8.95 -27.38 13.41
C ARG A 259 -9.58 -28.14 12.25
N PRO A 260 -9.68 -29.48 12.33
CA PRO A 260 -10.53 -30.24 11.44
C PRO A 260 -12.00 -29.86 11.66
N ILE A 261 -12.79 -29.91 10.60
CA ILE A 261 -14.23 -29.66 10.62
C ILE A 261 -14.96 -30.69 9.77
N ASP A 262 -16.20 -31.00 10.15
CA ASP A 262 -17.10 -31.75 9.27
C ASP A 262 -17.56 -30.82 8.14
N PRO A 263 -17.38 -31.19 6.86
CA PRO A 263 -17.84 -30.36 5.76
C PRO A 263 -19.37 -30.17 5.69
N ARG A 264 -20.15 -30.91 6.49
CA ARG A 264 -21.59 -30.68 6.68
C ARG A 264 -21.90 -29.55 7.65
N GLU A 265 -21.04 -29.32 8.65
CA GLU A 265 -21.18 -28.20 9.59
C GLU A 265 -20.93 -26.83 8.94
N MET A 266 -20.37 -26.86 7.74
CA MET A 266 -20.07 -25.70 6.92
C MET A 266 -21.31 -25.04 6.29
N SER A 267 -22.41 -25.77 6.11
CA SER A 267 -23.67 -25.29 5.49
C SER A 267 -24.59 -24.52 6.47
N LEU A 268 -24.47 -24.78 7.77
CA LEU A 268 -25.40 -24.26 8.79
C LEU A 268 -25.06 -22.86 9.32
N ALA A 269 -23.87 -22.33 9.01
CA ALA A 269 -23.41 -21.05 9.53
C ALA A 269 -23.92 -19.83 8.73
N GLU A 270 -24.35 -20.00 7.48
CA GLU A 270 -24.85 -18.89 6.65
C GLU A 270 -26.38 -18.74 6.71
N THR A 271 -27.11 -19.78 7.11
CA THR A 271 -28.58 -19.74 7.24
C THR A 271 -29.07 -19.10 8.54
N SER A 272 -28.19 -18.90 9.52
CA SER A 272 -28.52 -18.29 10.83
C SER A 272 -28.26 -16.78 10.90
N ALA A 273 -27.72 -16.18 9.84
CA ALA A 273 -27.47 -14.73 9.75
C ALA A 273 -28.52 -13.96 8.93
N THR A 274 -29.59 -14.63 8.47
CA THR A 274 -30.68 -14.04 7.67
C THR A 274 -32.07 -14.25 8.29
N SER A 275 -32.16 -14.12 9.61
CA SER A 275 -33.43 -13.98 10.33
C SER A 275 -33.37 -12.84 11.34
#